data_AF-A0A7V4GWX9-F1
#
_entry.id   AF-A0A7V4GWX9-F1
#
_cell.length_a   1.000
_cell.length_b   1.000
_cell.length_c   1.000
_cell.angle_alpha   90.00
_cell.angle_beta   90.00
_cell.angle_gamma   90.00
#
_symmetry.space_group_name_H-M   'P 1'
#
loop_
_entity.id
_entity.type
_entity.pdbx_description
1 polymer ?
#
loop_
_entity_poly.entity_id
_entity_poly.type
_entity_poly.pdbx_seq_one_letter_code
_entity_poly.pdbx_strand_id
1 'polypeptide(L)'
;METCYKMFRADILKNLDLREKRFGFEPEVTARIAKIPGIRIYEVGISYYGRTYEEGKKIKWKDGFRAIWCILKYNLFIRNPYKTKPVQ
;
A
#
# COMPACT_ATOMS: atom_id res chain seq x y z
N MET A 1 2.72 -3.00 5.28
CA MET A 1 2.15 -4.20 5.93
C MET A 1 0.69 -4.28 5.55
N GLU A 2 0.18 -5.47 5.19
CA GLU A 2 -1.24 -5.71 4.88
C GLU A 2 -2.05 -5.56 6.17
N THR A 3 -2.54 -4.36 6.43
CA THR A 3 -3.41 -4.08 7.57
C THR A 3 -4.76 -3.65 7.01
N CYS A 4 -5.85 -4.24 7.49
CA CYS A 4 -7.19 -3.90 7.04
C CYS A 4 -7.62 -2.47 7.41
N TYR A 5 -6.73 -1.69 8.05
CA TYR A 5 -6.96 -0.32 8.46
C TYR A 5 -5.69 0.51 8.27
N LYS A 6 -5.82 1.59 7.48
CA LYS A 6 -4.83 2.67 7.34
C LYS A 6 -5.55 3.99 7.13
N MET A 7 -5.05 5.03 7.77
CA MET A 7 -5.59 6.37 7.67
C MET A 7 -4.51 7.31 7.14
N PHE A 8 -4.87 8.12 6.16
CA PHE A 8 -3.96 9.06 5.51
C PHE A 8 -4.63 10.42 5.44
N ARG A 9 -3.81 11.47 5.48
CA ARG A 9 -4.26 12.80 5.10
C ARG A 9 -4.63 12.83 3.61
N ALA A 10 -5.80 13.37 3.30
CA ALA A 10 -6.35 13.33 1.94
C ALA A 10 -5.51 14.12 0.93
N ASP A 11 -4.93 15.25 1.33
CA ASP A 11 -4.04 16.06 0.50
C ASP A 11 -2.79 15.28 0.09
N ILE A 12 -2.22 14.49 0.99
CA ILE A 12 -1.05 13.65 0.69
C ILE A 12 -1.46 12.52 -0.27
N LEU A 13 -2.51 11.77 0.08
CA LEU A 13 -2.92 10.58 -0.67
C LEU A 13 -3.33 10.91 -2.12
N LYS A 14 -4.05 12.01 -2.34
CA LYS A 14 -4.52 12.43 -3.67
C LYS A 14 -3.39 12.82 -4.63
N ASN A 15 -2.23 13.22 -4.10
CA ASN A 15 -1.05 13.60 -4.87
C ASN A 15 -0.17 12.41 -5.28
N LEU A 16 -0.42 11.21 -4.74
CA LEU A 16 0.32 10.00 -5.09
C LEU A 16 -0.14 9.41 -6.42
N ASP A 17 0.80 8.90 -7.22
CA ASP A 17 0.52 8.15 -8.45
C ASP A 17 0.22 6.67 -8.17
N LEU A 18 -0.95 6.34 -7.65
CA LEU A 18 -1.30 4.95 -7.29
C LEU A 18 -1.77 4.18 -8.53
N ARG A 19 -1.18 3.00 -8.78
CA ARG A 19 -1.43 2.18 -10.00
C ARG A 19 -1.85 0.74 -9.73
N GLU A 20 -1.43 0.16 -8.61
CA GLU A 20 -1.80 -1.21 -8.26
C GLU A 20 -3.28 -1.32 -7.90
N LYS A 21 -3.82 -2.51 -8.15
CA LYS A 21 -5.20 -2.88 -7.85
C LYS A 21 -5.21 -3.99 -6.80
N ARG A 22 -6.35 -4.16 -6.14
CA ARG A 22 -6.55 -5.20 -5.09
C ARG A 22 -5.50 -5.07 -3.98
N PHE A 23 -4.96 -6.20 -3.50
CA PHE A 23 -3.94 -6.26 -2.45
C PHE A 23 -2.61 -5.58 -2.84
N GLY A 24 -2.32 -5.35 -4.12
CA GLY A 24 -1.10 -4.63 -4.51
C GLY A 24 -1.10 -3.16 -4.09
N PHE A 25 -2.26 -2.59 -3.78
CA PHE A 25 -2.41 -1.21 -3.35
C PHE A 25 -1.69 -0.93 -2.03
N GLU A 26 -1.87 -1.81 -1.05
CA GLU A 26 -1.32 -1.73 0.31
C GLU A 26 0.22 -1.56 0.33
N PRO A 27 1.01 -2.41 -0.36
CA PRO A 27 2.45 -2.23 -0.45
C PRO A 27 2.85 -1.00 -1.27
N GLU A 28 2.11 -0.63 -2.33
CA GLU A 28 2.41 0.57 -3.11
C GLU A 28 2.23 1.86 -2.29
N VAL A 29 1.05 2.04 -1.67
CA VAL A 29 0.76 3.27 -0.92
C VAL A 29 1.70 3.43 0.26
N THR A 30 2.02 2.32 0.95
CA THR A 30 2.97 2.33 2.07
C THR A 30 4.37 2.73 1.61
N ALA A 31 4.88 2.12 0.52
CA ALA A 31 6.20 2.43 -0.01
C ALA A 31 6.29 3.88 -0.52
N ARG A 32 5.23 4.40 -1.15
CA ARG A 32 5.20 5.79 -1.63
C ARG A 32 5.15 6.80 -0.48
N ILE A 33 4.32 6.56 0.55
CA ILE A 33 4.25 7.42 1.73
C ILE A 33 5.60 7.44 2.48
N ALA A 34 6.24 6.28 2.65
CA ALA A 34 7.54 6.19 3.32
C ALA A 34 8.67 6.95 2.59
N LYS A 35 8.51 7.22 1.30
CA LYS A 35 9.46 7.98 0.48
C LYS A 35 9.24 9.49 0.52
N ILE A 36 8.14 9.97 1.09
CA ILE A 36 7.90 11.41 1.22
C ILE A 36 8.70 11.94 2.41
N PRO A 37 9.60 12.92 2.22
CA PRO A 37 10.37 13.49 3.31
C PRO A 37 9.45 14.20 4.32
N GLY A 38 9.73 14.01 5.60
CA GLY A 38 9.01 14.68 6.69
C GLY A 38 7.69 14.02 7.12
N ILE A 39 7.24 12.94 6.49
CA ILE A 39 6.09 12.17 6.99
C ILE A 39 6.51 11.30 8.18
N ARG A 40 5.70 11.35 9.24
CA ARG A 40 5.79 10.43 10.39
C ARG A 40 4.73 9.35 10.24
N ILE A 41 5.14 8.10 10.38
CA ILE A 41 4.26 6.93 10.34
C ILE A 41 4.09 6.44 11.78
N TYR A 42 2.83 6.25 12.19
CA TYR A 42 2.49 5.74 13.51
C TYR A 42 1.78 4.40 13.36
N GLU A 43 2.21 3.42 14.14
CA GLU A 43 1.56 2.12 14.24
C GLU A 43 0.77 2.07 15.54
N VAL A 44 -0.53 1.81 15.41
CA VAL A 44 -1.44 1.67 16.55
C VAL A 44 -1.93 0.24 16.55
N GLY A 45 -1.84 -0.43 17.70
CA GLY A 45 -2.30 -1.80 17.86
C GLY A 45 -3.81 -1.89 17.59
N ILE A 46 -4.20 -2.84 16.74
CA ILE A 46 -5.60 -3.15 16.48
C ILE A 46 -5.86 -4.62 16.80
N SER A 47 -7.01 -4.91 17.39
CA SER A 47 -7.49 -6.29 17.54
C SER A 47 -8.30 -6.66 16.30
N TYR A 48 -7.91 -7.74 15.62
CA TYR A 48 -8.61 -8.26 14.45
C TYR A 48 -8.91 -9.74 14.63
N TYR A 49 -10.18 -10.11 14.43
CA TYR A 49 -10.60 -11.50 14.42
C TYR A 49 -10.59 -12.01 12.97
N GLY A 50 -9.60 -12.85 12.65
CA GLY A 50 -9.39 -13.34 11.31
C GLY A 50 -10.42 -14.40 10.91
N ARG A 51 -11.02 -14.24 9.73
CA ARG A 51 -11.84 -15.29 9.12
C ARG A 51 -10.98 -16.47 8.67
N THR A 52 -11.47 -17.69 8.92
CA THR A 52 -10.89 -18.94 8.42
C THR A 52 -11.13 -19.10 6.92
N TYR A 53 -10.42 -20.04 6.30
CA TYR A 53 -10.65 -20.37 4.88
C TYR A 53 -12.06 -20.93 4.64
N GLU A 54 -12.60 -21.66 5.63
CA GLU A 54 -13.95 -22.25 5.60
C GLU A 54 -15.05 -21.16 5.65
N GLU A 55 -14.79 -20.04 6.31
CA GLU A 55 -15.67 -18.85 6.34
C GLU A 55 -15.63 -18.02 5.04
N GLY A 56 -15.06 -18.57 3.96
CA GLY A 56 -15.05 -17.96 2.63
C GLY A 56 -13.94 -16.93 2.41
N LYS A 57 -12.76 -17.13 3.02
CA LYS A 57 -11.59 -16.28 2.76
C LYS A 57 -11.20 -16.35 1.28
N LYS A 58 -11.32 -15.21 0.59
CA LYS A 58 -11.08 -15.11 -0.87
C LYS A 58 -9.60 -14.96 -1.27
N ILE A 59 -8.67 -14.98 -0.31
CA ILE A 59 -7.24 -14.79 -0.58
C ILE A 59 -6.61 -16.08 -1.10
N LYS A 60 -5.75 -15.99 -2.11
CA LYS A 60 -5.04 -17.14 -2.70
C LYS A 60 -3.54 -16.93 -2.61
N TRP A 61 -2.77 -18.02 -2.63
CA TRP A 61 -1.30 -17.99 -2.73
C TRP A 61 -0.73 -17.07 -3.83
N LYS A 62 -1.44 -16.94 -4.96
CA LYS A 62 -1.11 -15.99 -6.05
C LYS A 62 -1.12 -14.53 -5.59
N ASP A 63 -2.00 -14.16 -4.67
CA ASP A 63 -2.03 -12.82 -4.08
C ASP A 63 -0.77 -12.58 -3.22
N GLY A 64 -0.25 -13.62 -2.56
CA GLY A 64 1.02 -13.57 -1.82
C GLY A 64 2.23 -13.28 -2.72
N PHE A 65 2.36 -14.00 -3.83
CA PHE A 65 3.41 -13.72 -4.83
C PHE A 65 3.30 -12.31 -5.40
N ARG A 66 2.07 -11.84 -5.66
CA ARG A 66 1.83 -10.48 -6.15
C ARG A 66 2.25 -9.43 -5.12
N ALA A 67 1.97 -9.66 -3.84
CA ALA A 67 2.39 -8.77 -2.77
C ALA A 67 3.92 -8.63 -2.69
N ILE A 68 4.66 -9.76 -2.74
CA ILE A 68 6.13 -9.77 -2.77
C ILE A 68 6.66 -8.97 -3.97
N TRP A 69 6.10 -9.22 -5.16
CA TRP A 69 6.47 -8.49 -6.37
C TRP A 69 6.24 -6.98 -6.21
N CYS A 70 5.10 -6.55 -5.69
CA CYS A 70 4.81 -5.14 -5.44
C CYS A 70 5.80 -4.53 -4.45
N ILE A 71 6.11 -5.22 -3.35
CA ILE A 71 7.11 -4.74 -2.36
C ILE A 71 8.45 -4.49 -3.04
N LEU A 72 8.95 -5.44 -3.85
CA LEU A 72 10.23 -5.29 -4.55
C LEU A 72 10.17 -4.16 -5.59
N LYS A 73 9.14 -4.17 -6.45
CA LYS A 73 8.92 -3.15 -7.49
C LYS A 73 8.94 -1.74 -6.92
N TYR A 74 8.13 -1.47 -5.90
CA TYR A 74 7.93 -0.13 -5.37
C TYR A 74 9.05 0.31 -4.44
N ASN A 75 9.73 -0.59 -3.73
CA ASN A 75 10.88 -0.20 -2.92
C ASN A 75 12.12 0.05 -3.78
N LEU A 76 12.40 -0.80 -4.76
CA LEU A 76 13.67 -0.75 -5.51
C LEU A 76 13.61 0.12 -6.77
N PHE A 77 12.53 0.09 -7.54
CA PHE A 77 12.51 0.67 -8.89
C PHE A 77 11.77 2.00 -8.99
N ILE A 78 10.78 2.26 -8.11
CA ILE A 78 10.01 3.51 -8.14
C ILE A 78 10.55 4.48 -7.11
N ARG A 79 11.17 5.59 -7.56
CA ARG A 79 11.72 6.63 -6.66
C ARG A 79 10.77 7.79 -6.42
N ASN A 80 10.05 8.25 -7.44
CA ASN A 80 9.14 9.40 -7.32
C ASN A 80 7.74 8.93 -6.87
N PRO A 81 7.25 9.35 -5.68
CA PRO A 81 5.92 8.96 -5.22
C PRO A 81 4.79 9.79 -5.85
N TYR A 82 5.08 10.97 -6.38
CA TYR A 82 4.09 11.93 -6.85
C TYR A 82 3.63 11.68 -8.29
N LYS A 83 2.40 12.11 -8.59
CA LYS A 83 1.95 12.28 -9.97
C LYS A 83 2.87 13.27 -10.67
N THR A 84 3.47 12.88 -11.78
CA THR A 84 4.06 13.84 -12.71
C THR A 84 2.96 14.80 -13.13
N LYS A 85 3.06 16.07 -12.72
CA LYS A 85 2.17 17.11 -13.23
C LYS A 85 2.28 17.11 -14.76
N PRO A 86 1.17 17.23 -15.52
CA PRO A 86 1.31 17.61 -16.92
C PRO A 86 2.12 18.91 -16.94
N VAL A 87 3.20 18.90 -17.73
CA VAL A 87 3.94 20.11 -18.08
C VAL A 87 2.91 21.08 -18.64
N GLN A 88 2.73 22.24 -17.97
CA GLN A 88 2.00 23.36 -18.55
C GLN A 88 2.82 23.94 -19.69
#